data_AF-A0A9E5DVR3-F1
#
_entry.id   AF-A0A9E5DVR3-F1
#
_cell.length_a   1.000
_cell.length_b   1.000
_cell.length_c   1.000
_cell.angle_alpha   90.00
_cell.angle_beta   90.00
_cell.angle_gamma   90.00
#
_symmetry.space_group_name_H-M   'P 1'
#
loop_
_entity.id
_entity.type
_entity.pdbx_description
1 polymer ?
#
loop_
_entity_poly.entity_id
_entity_poly.type
_entity_poly.pdbx_seq_one_letter_code
_entity_poly.pdbx_strand_id
1 'polypeptide(L)'
;MATIAPETLTAAEHRLRETTDSMVRLLMEHTLTYPEGELRRRFVGSEGAGHIGDDELRQLRQSAALLGKSTSTRLERELAWPGPWLLSVAQMPPAPALVAVDAEQKTTLRDFPLIWSVVAAIDAEVEALATRYKLPADDRTPVGYQPPKIFVSGAYLPQLTERLVKLFHEIADLRDQLEAANAQARRTNRERRWQQAG
;
A
#
# COMPACT_ATOMS: atom_id res chain seq x y z
N MET A 1 6.52 -27.66 24.49
CA MET A 1 5.86 -26.67 23.61
C MET A 1 6.77 -25.46 23.52
N ALA A 2 7.10 -25.01 22.31
CA ALA A 2 7.93 -23.81 22.14
C ALA A 2 7.12 -22.59 22.61
N THR A 3 7.57 -21.94 23.68
CA THR A 3 7.03 -20.63 24.08
C THR A 3 7.44 -19.64 23.01
N ILE A 4 6.49 -19.07 22.28
CA ILE A 4 6.82 -17.96 21.37
C ILE A 4 7.29 -16.81 22.23
N ALA A 5 8.52 -16.38 22.02
CA ALA A 5 9.04 -15.21 22.68
C ALA A 5 8.27 -13.99 22.16
N PRO A 6 7.76 -13.10 23.04
CA PRO A 6 7.20 -11.80 22.64
C PRO A 6 8.14 -10.99 21.74
N GLU A 7 9.44 -11.28 21.82
CA GLU A 7 10.50 -10.75 20.96
C GLU A 7 10.31 -11.11 19.48
N THR A 8 9.78 -12.29 19.16
CA THR A 8 9.54 -12.72 17.77
C THR A 8 8.43 -11.90 17.11
N LEU A 9 7.33 -11.64 17.84
CA LEU A 9 6.25 -10.77 17.36
C LEU A 9 6.74 -9.34 17.18
N THR A 10 7.49 -8.81 18.15
CA THR A 10 8.10 -7.48 18.07
C THR A 10 9.02 -7.35 16.86
N ALA A 11 9.84 -8.37 16.58
CA ALA A 11 10.74 -8.38 15.42
C ALA A 11 9.99 -8.48 14.08
N ALA A 12 8.86 -9.19 14.02
CA ALA A 12 8.00 -9.23 12.84
C ALA A 12 7.32 -7.87 12.59
N GLU A 13 6.80 -7.22 13.64
CA GLU A 13 6.21 -5.88 13.56
C GLU A 13 7.25 -4.81 13.14
N HIS A 14 8.49 -4.92 13.61
CA HIS A 14 9.59 -4.06 13.16
C HIS A 14 9.88 -4.22 11.67
N ARG A 15 10.03 -5.47 11.18
CA ARG A 15 10.24 -5.76 9.75
C ARG A 15 9.06 -5.30 8.90
N LEU A 16 7.84 -5.37 9.44
CA LEU A 16 6.65 -4.82 8.80
C LEU A 16 6.80 -3.31 8.63
N ARG A 17 7.10 -2.59 9.71
CA ARG A 17 7.31 -1.13 9.66
C ARG A 17 8.38 -0.72 8.65
N GLU A 18 9.54 -1.38 8.64
CA GLU A 18 10.59 -1.08 7.65
C GLU A 18 10.13 -1.28 6.21
N THR A 19 9.33 -2.32 5.98
CA THR A 19 8.76 -2.62 4.66
C THR A 19 7.76 -1.54 4.25
N THR A 20 6.88 -1.12 5.16
CA THR A 20 5.90 -0.06 4.89
C THR A 20 6.57 1.29 4.67
N ASP A 21 7.59 1.64 5.46
CA ASP A 21 8.36 2.88 5.27
C ASP A 21 9.03 2.91 3.89
N SER A 22 9.57 1.76 3.46
CA SER A 22 10.15 1.62 2.12
C SER A 22 9.10 1.76 1.00
N MET A 23 7.91 1.20 1.19
CA MET A 23 6.79 1.34 0.24
C MET A 23 6.30 2.78 0.16
N VAL A 24 6.11 3.45 1.30
CA VAL A 24 5.67 4.84 1.36
C VAL A 24 6.69 5.75 0.66
N ARG A 25 7.99 5.58 0.94
CA ARG A 25 9.04 6.34 0.24
C ARG A 25 9.01 6.13 -1.26
N LEU A 26 8.89 4.89 -1.72
CA LEU A 26 8.78 4.57 -3.15
C LEU A 26 7.57 5.26 -3.77
N LEU A 27 6.39 5.16 -3.14
CA LEU A 27 5.17 5.78 -3.64
C LEU A 27 5.29 7.30 -3.68
N MET A 28 5.83 7.93 -2.64
CA MET A 28 6.11 9.36 -2.61
C MET A 28 6.98 9.77 -3.80
N GLU A 29 8.13 9.13 -3.98
CA GLU A 29 9.07 9.43 -5.07
C GLU A 29 8.44 9.24 -6.45
N HIS A 30 7.70 8.15 -6.66
CA HIS A 30 6.98 7.93 -7.91
C HIS A 30 5.95 9.04 -8.18
N THR A 31 5.21 9.45 -7.16
CA THR A 31 4.12 10.43 -7.31
C THR A 31 4.58 11.86 -7.55
N LEU A 32 5.85 12.17 -7.26
CA LEU A 32 6.44 13.45 -7.64
C LEU A 32 6.44 13.67 -9.17
N THR A 33 6.57 12.60 -9.95
CA THR A 33 6.69 12.66 -11.42
C THR A 33 5.48 12.10 -12.15
N TYR A 34 4.66 11.28 -11.48
CA TYR A 34 3.50 10.62 -12.07
C TYR A 34 2.51 11.59 -12.74
N PRO A 35 2.04 12.69 -12.10
CA PRO A 35 1.09 13.60 -12.73
C PRO A 35 1.61 14.21 -14.04
N GLU A 36 2.87 14.67 -14.07
CA GLU A 36 3.45 15.25 -15.29
C GLU A 36 3.59 14.18 -16.38
N GLY A 37 4.04 12.97 -16.03
CA GLY A 37 4.18 11.86 -16.97
C GLY A 37 2.84 11.47 -17.61
N GLU A 38 1.79 11.39 -16.81
CA GLU A 38 0.45 11.00 -17.27
C GLU A 38 -0.19 12.11 -18.12
N LEU A 39 -0.12 13.38 -17.71
CA LEU A 39 -0.62 14.51 -18.50
C LEU A 39 0.15 14.66 -19.82
N ARG A 40 1.47 14.50 -19.80
CA ARG A 40 2.30 14.50 -21.02
C ARG A 40 1.88 13.39 -21.97
N ARG A 41 1.67 12.18 -21.45
CA ARG A 41 1.22 11.05 -22.26
C ARG A 41 -0.10 11.36 -22.95
N ARG A 42 -1.09 11.88 -22.21
CA ARG A 42 -2.40 12.26 -22.77
C ARG A 42 -2.28 13.36 -23.81
N PHE A 43 -1.47 14.38 -23.55
CA PHE A 43 -1.22 15.45 -24.49
C PHE A 43 -0.65 14.92 -25.82
N VAL A 44 0.46 14.17 -25.75
CA VAL A 44 1.15 13.63 -26.94
C VAL A 44 0.30 12.59 -27.68
N GLY A 45 -0.48 11.79 -26.95
CA GLY A 45 -1.34 10.76 -27.53
C GLY A 45 -2.63 11.28 -28.13
N SER A 46 -2.95 12.57 -27.95
CA SER A 46 -4.21 13.14 -28.43
C SER A 46 -4.08 13.85 -29.77
N GLU A 47 -5.01 13.60 -30.68
CA GLU A 47 -5.12 14.38 -31.93
C GLU A 47 -5.72 15.78 -31.68
N GLY A 48 -6.39 15.98 -30.53
CA GLY A 48 -7.15 17.19 -30.20
C GLY A 48 -6.43 18.23 -29.33
N ALA A 49 -5.28 17.93 -28.69
CA ALA A 49 -4.63 18.88 -27.78
C ALA A 49 -3.76 19.95 -28.46
N GLY A 50 -3.68 19.97 -29.80
CA GLY A 50 -2.92 20.99 -30.54
C GLY A 50 -3.40 22.43 -30.35
N HIS A 51 -4.57 22.62 -29.71
CA HIS A 51 -5.09 23.95 -29.34
C HIS A 51 -4.42 24.56 -28.10
N ILE A 52 -3.68 23.76 -27.32
CA ILE A 52 -3.01 24.21 -26.10
C ILE A 52 -1.71 24.91 -26.49
N GLY A 53 -1.61 26.20 -26.17
CA GLY A 53 -0.41 27.00 -26.47
C GLY A 53 0.76 26.70 -25.52
N ASP A 54 1.96 27.17 -25.87
CA ASP A 54 3.17 26.96 -25.06
C ASP A 54 3.04 27.50 -23.62
N ASP A 55 2.34 28.62 -23.45
CA ASP A 55 2.10 29.24 -22.14
C ASP A 55 1.20 28.36 -21.26
N GLU A 56 0.13 27.82 -21.84
CA GLU A 56 -0.78 26.91 -21.15
C GLU A 56 -0.07 25.58 -20.82
N LEU A 57 0.77 25.08 -21.74
CA LEU A 57 1.58 23.89 -21.50
C LEU A 57 2.59 24.10 -20.36
N ARG A 58 3.22 25.27 -20.27
CA ARG A 58 4.09 25.62 -19.13
C ARG A 58 3.30 25.63 -17.81
N GLN A 59 2.10 26.22 -17.80
CA GLN A 59 1.24 26.23 -16.62
C GLN A 59 0.75 24.84 -16.23
N LEU A 60 0.42 23.99 -17.20
CA LEU A 60 0.02 22.60 -16.97
C LEU A 60 1.14 21.82 -16.28
N ARG A 61 2.38 21.93 -16.77
CA ARG A 61 3.55 21.27 -16.16
C ARG A 61 3.83 21.78 -14.74
N GLN A 62 3.72 23.08 -14.51
CA GLN A 62 3.84 23.65 -13.15
C GLN A 62 2.75 23.12 -12.21
N SER A 63 1.51 23.07 -12.69
CA SER A 63 0.37 22.55 -11.92
C SER A 63 0.55 21.05 -11.61
N ALA A 64 1.04 20.27 -12.57
CA ALA A 64 1.35 18.86 -12.39
C ALA A 64 2.45 18.64 -11.34
N ALA A 65 3.52 19.44 -11.37
CA ALA A 65 4.60 19.38 -10.40
C ALA A 65 4.13 19.76 -8.98
N LEU A 66 3.25 20.77 -8.86
CA LEU A 66 2.63 21.13 -7.58
C LEU A 66 1.72 20.01 -7.07
N LEU A 67 0.92 19.39 -7.96
CA LEU A 67 0.07 18.26 -7.63
C LEU A 67 0.89 17.05 -7.16
N GLY A 68 2.00 16.74 -7.82
CA GLY A 68 2.90 15.66 -7.42
C GLY A 68 3.46 15.89 -6.01
N LYS A 69 3.88 17.12 -5.69
CA LYS A 69 4.35 17.50 -4.35
C LYS A 69 3.24 17.37 -3.30
N SER A 70 2.06 17.94 -3.53
CA SER A 70 0.96 17.88 -2.56
C SER A 70 0.49 16.44 -2.33
N THR A 71 0.42 15.65 -3.39
CA THR A 71 0.09 14.22 -3.34
C THR A 71 1.11 13.44 -2.54
N SER A 72 2.41 13.64 -2.79
CA SER A 72 3.49 12.98 -2.04
C SER A 72 3.38 13.28 -0.55
N THR A 73 3.18 14.54 -0.16
CA THR A 73 3.00 14.92 1.25
C THR A 73 1.73 14.32 1.86
N ARG A 74 0.64 14.25 1.09
CA ARG A 74 -0.59 13.58 1.53
C ARG A 74 -0.36 12.09 1.78
N LEU A 75 0.31 11.40 0.86
CA LEU A 75 0.62 9.97 0.97
C LEU A 75 1.44 9.67 2.21
N GLU A 76 2.49 10.46 2.47
CA GLU A 76 3.31 10.32 3.66
C GLU A 76 2.48 10.37 4.94
N ARG A 77 1.55 11.33 5.02
CA ARG A 77 0.67 11.51 6.18
C ARG A 77 -0.38 10.40 6.32
N GLU A 78 -1.05 10.05 5.22
CA GLU A 78 -2.18 9.11 5.25
C GLU A 78 -1.76 7.65 5.31
N LEU A 79 -0.56 7.34 4.80
CA LEU A 79 0.07 6.03 4.94
C LEU A 79 1.09 5.99 6.09
N ALA A 80 1.09 6.98 6.98
CA ALA A 80 1.97 6.98 8.14
C ALA A 80 1.73 5.74 9.02
N TRP A 81 2.81 5.14 9.49
CA TRP A 81 2.75 4.08 10.49
C TRP A 81 2.06 4.59 11.77
N PRO A 82 1.20 3.78 12.45
CA PRO A 82 0.81 2.41 12.14
C PRO A 82 -0.41 2.24 11.23
N GLY A 83 -1.16 3.33 10.98
CA GLY A 83 -2.60 3.34 10.69
C GLY A 83 -3.13 2.24 9.76
N PRO A 84 -3.14 2.47 8.43
CA PRO A 84 -3.76 1.54 7.48
C PRO A 84 -3.08 0.17 7.44
N TRP A 85 -1.80 0.09 7.80
CA TRP A 85 -0.99 -1.12 7.71
C TRP A 85 -1.38 -2.16 8.77
N LEU A 86 -1.48 -1.77 10.04
CA LEU A 86 -1.89 -2.69 11.11
C LEU A 86 -3.37 -3.09 11.00
N LEU A 87 -4.23 -2.18 10.54
CA LEU A 87 -5.63 -2.51 10.26
C LEU A 87 -5.76 -3.53 9.14
N SER A 88 -4.90 -3.44 8.11
CA SER A 88 -4.88 -4.43 7.02
C SER A 88 -4.47 -5.82 7.52
N VAL A 89 -3.53 -5.94 8.47
CA VAL A 89 -3.20 -7.23 9.11
C VAL A 89 -4.43 -7.91 9.70
N ALA A 90 -5.27 -7.14 10.41
CA ALA A 90 -6.47 -7.67 11.07
C ALA A 90 -7.58 -8.11 10.09
N GLN A 91 -7.50 -7.69 8.83
CA GLN A 91 -8.47 -8.03 7.78
C GLN A 91 -7.99 -9.16 6.87
N MET A 92 -6.77 -9.68 7.07
CA MET A 92 -6.24 -10.76 6.24
C MET A 92 -6.96 -12.08 6.54
N PRO A 93 -7.33 -12.85 5.51
CA PRO A 93 -7.83 -14.21 5.73
C PRO A 93 -6.74 -15.09 6.34
N PRO A 94 -7.11 -16.12 7.13
CA PRO A 94 -6.13 -17.04 7.72
C PRO A 94 -5.32 -17.77 6.65
N ALA A 95 -4.05 -18.06 6.96
CA ALA A 95 -3.10 -18.75 6.09
C ALA A 95 -3.44 -20.26 5.96
N PRO A 96 -4.47 -20.64 5.19
CA PRO A 96 -4.22 -21.54 4.06
C PRO A 96 -5.04 -21.21 2.79
N ALA A 97 -5.73 -20.08 2.70
CA ALA A 97 -6.50 -19.72 1.49
C ALA A 97 -5.64 -19.43 0.25
N LEU A 98 -4.31 -19.27 0.40
CA LEU A 98 -3.35 -19.00 -0.68
C LEU A 98 -2.63 -20.25 -1.21
N VAL A 99 -2.90 -21.45 -0.69
CA VAL A 99 -2.25 -22.69 -1.17
C VAL A 99 -2.74 -23.11 -2.57
N ALA A 100 -3.79 -22.48 -3.09
CA ALA A 100 -4.33 -22.76 -4.42
C ALA A 100 -4.75 -21.48 -5.18
N VAL A 101 -4.12 -20.34 -4.88
CA VAL A 101 -4.20 -19.19 -5.78
C VAL A 101 -3.00 -19.32 -6.71
N ASP A 102 -3.27 -19.69 -7.96
CA ASP A 102 -2.26 -19.95 -9.00
C ASP A 102 -1.05 -19.03 -8.88
N ALA A 103 0.15 -19.57 -9.09
CA ALA A 103 1.42 -18.83 -9.12
C ALA A 103 1.43 -17.63 -10.12
N GLU A 104 0.35 -17.43 -10.86
CA GLU A 104 0.10 -16.34 -11.79
C GLU A 104 -0.66 -15.14 -11.18
N GLN A 105 -1.43 -15.31 -10.09
CA GLN A 105 -2.10 -14.19 -9.41
C GLN A 105 -1.14 -13.48 -8.47
N LYS A 106 -0.35 -12.56 -9.03
CA LYS A 106 0.55 -11.69 -8.28
C LYS A 106 -0.26 -10.71 -7.44
N THR A 107 -0.16 -10.80 -6.11
CA THR A 107 -0.75 -9.80 -5.19
C THR A 107 -0.21 -8.41 -5.51
N THR A 108 -1.12 -7.45 -5.59
CA THR A 108 -0.84 -6.05 -5.92
C THR A 108 -1.29 -5.12 -4.80
N LEU A 109 -0.89 -3.85 -4.87
CA LEU A 109 -1.34 -2.83 -3.91
C LEU A 109 -2.88 -2.67 -3.88
N ARG A 110 -3.57 -3.06 -4.96
CA ARG A 110 -5.04 -2.99 -5.06
C ARG A 110 -5.74 -3.97 -4.13
N ASP A 111 -5.06 -5.03 -3.71
CA ASP A 111 -5.60 -6.06 -2.82
C ASP A 111 -5.67 -5.58 -1.35
N PHE A 112 -5.23 -4.36 -1.08
CA PHE A 112 -5.30 -3.73 0.25
C PHE A 112 -6.20 -2.50 0.20
N PRO A 113 -7.53 -2.63 0.43
CA PRO A 113 -8.49 -1.55 0.20
C PRO A 113 -8.16 -0.24 0.91
N LEU A 114 -7.69 -0.30 2.17
CA LEU A 114 -7.34 0.87 2.97
C LEU A 114 -6.13 1.64 2.41
N ILE A 115 -5.16 0.93 1.84
CA ILE A 115 -3.98 1.52 1.23
C ILE A 115 -4.34 2.00 -0.18
N TRP A 116 -5.08 1.19 -0.92
CA TRP A 116 -5.52 1.48 -2.27
C TRP A 116 -6.40 2.72 -2.34
N SER A 117 -7.32 2.92 -1.39
CA SER A 117 -8.19 4.11 -1.37
C SER A 117 -7.40 5.42 -1.31
N VAL A 118 -6.24 5.41 -0.63
CA VAL A 118 -5.36 6.59 -0.54
C VAL A 118 -4.64 6.81 -1.86
N VAL A 119 -4.10 5.75 -2.46
CA VAL A 119 -3.27 5.85 -3.67
C VAL A 119 -4.12 6.03 -4.94
N ALA A 120 -5.35 5.50 -4.97
CA ALA A 120 -6.26 5.66 -6.10
C ALA A 120 -6.80 7.10 -6.25
N ALA A 121 -6.78 7.89 -5.17
CA ALA A 121 -7.23 9.29 -5.20
C ALA A 121 -6.36 10.17 -6.12
N ILE A 122 -5.12 9.76 -6.40
CA ILE A 122 -4.17 10.48 -7.25
C ILE A 122 -4.72 10.64 -8.67
N ASP A 123 -5.35 9.61 -9.20
CA ASP A 123 -5.87 9.64 -10.57
C ASP A 123 -7.06 10.56 -10.72
N ALA A 124 -7.92 10.66 -9.69
CA ALA A 124 -9.00 11.62 -9.69
C ALA A 124 -8.48 13.06 -9.77
N GLU A 125 -7.35 13.36 -9.13
CA GLU A 125 -6.72 14.68 -9.18
C GLU A 125 -6.01 14.95 -10.51
N VAL A 126 -5.34 13.95 -11.06
CA VAL A 126 -4.75 14.03 -12.41
C VAL A 126 -5.86 14.21 -13.46
N GLU A 127 -6.97 13.51 -13.34
CA GLU A 127 -8.14 13.63 -14.22
C GLU A 127 -8.78 15.02 -14.12
N ALA A 128 -8.94 15.55 -12.91
CA ALA A 128 -9.45 16.90 -12.70
C ALA A 128 -8.54 17.95 -13.36
N LEU A 129 -7.22 17.78 -13.25
CA LEU A 129 -6.25 18.64 -13.92
C LEU A 129 -6.29 18.49 -15.44
N ALA A 130 -6.38 17.25 -15.96
CA ALA A 130 -6.51 16.97 -17.40
C ALA A 130 -7.77 17.63 -17.98
N THR A 131 -8.91 17.49 -17.29
CA THR A 131 -10.20 18.07 -17.67
C THR A 131 -10.13 19.60 -17.74
N ARG A 132 -9.47 20.25 -16.77
CA ARG A 132 -9.29 21.71 -16.76
C ARG A 132 -8.57 22.23 -18.02
N TYR A 133 -7.64 21.45 -18.54
CA TYR A 133 -6.88 21.76 -19.76
C TYR A 133 -7.46 21.10 -21.01
N LYS A 134 -8.68 20.55 -20.93
CA LYS A 134 -9.39 19.89 -22.04
C LYS A 134 -8.57 18.77 -22.71
N LEU A 135 -7.72 18.10 -21.94
CA LEU A 135 -7.08 16.88 -22.40
C LEU A 135 -8.13 15.75 -22.44
N PRO A 136 -8.04 14.81 -23.40
CA PRO A 136 -8.95 13.69 -23.45
C PRO A 136 -8.82 12.81 -22.19
N ALA A 137 -9.92 12.15 -21.86
CA ALA A 137 -9.97 11.15 -20.80
C ALA A 137 -9.03 9.96 -21.10
N ASP A 138 -8.57 9.25 -20.06
CA ASP A 138 -7.78 8.02 -20.26
C ASP A 138 -8.66 6.92 -20.86
N ASP A 139 -8.27 6.43 -22.03
CA ASP A 139 -8.93 5.35 -22.76
C ASP A 139 -8.43 3.95 -22.33
N ARG A 140 -7.43 3.88 -21.43
CA ARG A 140 -6.82 2.62 -21.02
C ARG A 140 -7.67 1.87 -20.00
N THR A 141 -7.74 0.55 -20.20
CA THR A 141 -8.14 -0.43 -19.17
C THR A 141 -6.92 -1.15 -18.61
N PRO A 142 -6.77 -1.28 -17.28
CA PRO A 142 -7.66 -0.76 -16.24
C PRO A 142 -7.53 0.76 -16.05
N VAL A 143 -8.67 1.42 -15.82
CA VAL A 143 -8.74 2.85 -15.46
C VAL A 143 -8.14 3.04 -14.07
N GLY A 144 -7.41 4.13 -13.86
CA GLY A 144 -6.88 4.51 -12.55
C GLY A 144 -5.39 4.25 -12.38
N TYR A 145 -4.90 4.61 -11.18
CA TYR A 145 -3.47 4.71 -10.90
C TYR A 145 -2.77 3.40 -11.25
N GLN A 146 -1.61 3.54 -11.88
CA GLN A 146 -0.74 2.42 -12.19
C GLN A 146 0.49 2.50 -11.31
N PRO A 147 0.55 1.71 -10.21
CA PRO A 147 1.75 1.64 -9.41
C PRO A 147 2.94 1.21 -10.26
N PRO A 148 4.15 1.74 -9.97
CA PRO A 148 5.31 1.51 -10.81
C PRO A 148 5.69 0.03 -10.81
N LYS A 149 5.88 -0.52 -12.01
CA LYS A 149 6.49 -1.84 -12.24
C LYS A 149 7.96 -1.73 -12.61
N ILE A 150 8.62 -0.69 -12.12
CA ILE A 150 10.04 -0.40 -12.31
C ILE A 150 10.70 -0.18 -10.94
N PHE A 151 12.03 -0.20 -10.90
CA PHE A 151 12.77 0.21 -9.72
C PHE A 151 12.72 1.73 -9.56
N VAL A 152 12.39 2.19 -8.36
CA VAL A 152 12.44 3.60 -7.97
C VAL A 152 13.40 3.69 -6.79
N SER A 153 14.52 4.40 -6.97
CA SER A 153 15.60 4.52 -5.98
C SER A 153 16.07 3.18 -5.37
N GLY A 154 16.15 2.15 -6.22
CA GLY A 154 16.60 0.81 -5.82
C GLY A 154 15.53 -0.07 -5.17
N ALA A 155 14.29 0.42 -5.01
CA ALA A 155 13.17 -0.35 -4.47
C ALA A 155 12.19 -0.77 -5.58
N TYR A 156 11.61 -1.97 -5.45
CA TYR A 156 10.65 -2.53 -6.39
C TYR A 156 9.32 -2.85 -5.69
N LEU A 157 8.26 -2.12 -6.05
CA LEU A 157 6.98 -2.18 -5.34
C LEU A 157 6.33 -3.58 -5.33
N PRO A 158 6.33 -4.37 -6.42
CA PRO A 158 5.78 -5.72 -6.38
C PRO A 158 6.49 -6.61 -5.35
N GLN A 159 7.82 -6.56 -5.26
CA GLN A 159 8.57 -7.33 -4.27
C GLN A 159 8.29 -6.88 -2.83
N LEU A 160 8.13 -5.56 -2.62
CA LEU A 160 7.72 -5.04 -1.31
C LEU A 160 6.30 -5.49 -0.94
N THR A 161 5.40 -5.56 -1.91
CA THR A 161 4.02 -6.03 -1.72
C THR A 161 4.00 -7.51 -1.35
N GLU A 162 4.77 -8.36 -2.04
CA GLU A 162 4.91 -9.78 -1.67
C GLU A 162 5.47 -9.95 -0.25
N ARG A 163 6.49 -9.16 0.11
CA ARG A 163 7.06 -9.16 1.46
C ARG A 163 6.05 -8.71 2.51
N LEU A 164 5.25 -7.69 2.21
CA LEU A 164 4.17 -7.19 3.06
C LEU A 164 3.16 -8.30 3.37
N VAL A 165 2.68 -9.01 2.35
CA VAL A 165 1.73 -10.13 2.51
C VAL A 165 2.30 -11.21 3.44
N LYS A 166 3.56 -11.60 3.25
CA LYS A 166 4.21 -12.61 4.10
C LYS A 166 4.28 -12.15 5.55
N LEU A 167 4.64 -10.89 5.79
CA LEU A 167 4.71 -10.32 7.13
C LEU A 167 3.33 -10.19 7.79
N PHE A 168 2.29 -9.88 7.02
CA PHE A 168 0.93 -9.84 7.55
C PHE A 168 0.48 -11.20 8.08
N HIS A 169 0.69 -12.27 7.33
CA HIS A 169 0.39 -13.64 7.79
C HIS A 169 1.27 -14.04 8.97
N GLU A 170 2.58 -13.78 8.91
CA GLU A 170 3.50 -14.08 10.02
C GLU A 170 3.04 -13.41 11.32
N ILE A 171 2.65 -12.13 11.28
CA ILE A 171 2.17 -11.40 12.45
C ILE A 171 0.82 -11.94 12.94
N ALA A 172 -0.11 -12.26 12.03
CA ALA A 172 -1.39 -12.86 12.39
C ALA A 172 -1.19 -14.21 13.10
N ASP A 173 -0.38 -15.09 12.53
CA ASP A 173 -0.07 -16.41 13.10
C ASP A 173 0.62 -16.30 14.47
N LEU A 174 1.56 -15.37 14.62
CA LEU A 174 2.24 -15.13 15.90
C LEU A 174 1.28 -14.60 16.98
N ARG A 175 0.32 -13.74 16.59
CA ARG A 175 -0.71 -13.22 17.51
C ARG A 175 -1.65 -14.33 17.97
N ASP A 176 -2.13 -15.16 17.05
CA ASP A 176 -3.01 -16.30 17.35
C ASP A 176 -2.33 -17.30 18.29
N GLN A 177 -1.07 -17.63 18.02
CA GLN A 177 -0.30 -18.55 18.86
C GLN A 177 -0.04 -17.96 20.26
N LEU A 178 0.25 -16.66 20.36
CA LEU A 178 0.41 -15.96 21.64
C LEU A 178 -0.90 -15.94 22.44
N GLU A 179 -2.03 -15.70 21.77
CA GLU A 179 -3.34 -15.73 22.41
C GLU A 179 -3.69 -17.14 22.92
N ALA A 180 -3.44 -18.18 22.13
CA ALA A 180 -3.64 -19.57 22.52
C ALA A 180 -2.78 -19.96 23.73
N ALA A 181 -1.50 -19.57 23.74
CA ALA A 181 -0.59 -19.79 24.86
C ALA A 181 -1.09 -19.10 26.14
N ASN A 182 -1.53 -17.85 26.02
CA ASN A 182 -2.10 -17.09 27.14
C ASN A 182 -3.42 -17.70 27.65
N ALA A 183 -4.30 -18.16 26.75
CA ALA A 183 -5.53 -18.83 27.11
C ALA A 183 -5.25 -20.13 27.88
N GLN A 184 -4.28 -20.92 27.43
CA GLN A 184 -3.85 -22.14 28.09
C GLN A 184 -3.26 -21.84 29.48
N ALA A 185 -2.38 -20.85 29.61
CA ALA A 185 -1.81 -20.44 30.90
C ALA A 185 -2.91 -20.00 31.89
N ARG A 186 -3.90 -19.23 31.43
CA ARG A 186 -5.07 -18.84 32.24
C ARG A 186 -5.92 -20.05 32.65
N ARG A 187 -6.04 -21.06 31.80
CA ARG A 187 -6.76 -22.31 32.11
C ARG A 187 -6.01 -23.12 33.18
N THR A 188 -4.72 -23.38 32.98
CA THR A 188 -3.88 -24.12 33.94
C THR A 188 -3.86 -23.46 35.31
N ASN A 189 -3.77 -22.12 35.38
CA ASN A 189 -3.80 -21.41 36.66
C ASN A 189 -5.16 -21.54 37.36
N ARG A 190 -6.28 -21.50 36.61
CA ARG A 190 -7.62 -21.73 37.16
C ARG A 190 -7.78 -23.15 37.69
N GLU A 191 -7.32 -24.16 36.95
CA GLU A 191 -7.33 -25.57 37.38
C GLU A 191 -6.52 -25.78 38.65
N ARG A 192 -5.31 -25.19 38.74
CA ARG A 192 -4.48 -25.26 39.94
C ARG A 192 -5.15 -24.61 41.15
N ARG A 193 -5.75 -23.42 40.97
CA ARG A 193 -6.49 -22.73 42.05
C ARG A 193 -7.68 -23.53 42.55
N TRP A 194 -8.40 -24.21 41.64
CA TRP A 194 -9.52 -25.08 41.99
C TRP A 194 -9.06 -26.27 42.84
N GLN A 195 -7.97 -26.94 42.44
CA GLN A 195 -7.40 -28.08 43.18
C GLN A 195 -6.87 -27.70 44.58
N GLN A 196 -6.40 -26.46 44.77
CA GLN A 196 -5.90 -25.98 46.06
C GLN A 196 -7.01 -25.53 47.03
N ALA A 197 -8.24 -25.34 46.54
CA ALA A 197 -9.36 -24.82 47.32
C ALA A 197 -10.25 -25.92 47.92
N GLY A 198 -9.98 -27.20 47.62
CA GLY A 198 -10.62 -28.38 48.20
C GLY A 198 -9.62 -29.23 48.97
#